data_AF-A0A2P7Q0V0-F1
#
_entry.id   AF-A0A2P7Q0V0-F1
#
_cell.length_a   1.000
_cell.length_b   1.000
_cell.length_c   1.000
_cell.angle_alpha   90.00
_cell.angle_beta   90.00
_cell.angle_gamma   90.00
#
_symmetry.space_group_name_H-M   'P 1'
#
loop_
_entity.id
_entity.type
_entity.pdbx_description
1 polymer ?
#
loop_
_entity_poly.entity_id
_entity_poly.type
_entity_poly.pdbx_seq_one_letter_code
_entity_poly.pdbx_strand_id
1 'polypeptide(L)'
;MLGDIVRYNFFALDDASEETYLLDYAIVLDGDDENDNIKILPFTSSYHKDSIESFCIGCIPGFVEVKNEGYVNNRQYVHFNKILDVKRDELYPVHHQDVYGRIQKNNTGNPMNVRLAQEQLDKIVDRYGIYEEGEEKNLINLLIKSDAAFALNNEENNIAELREVSAKEMDKYREYNFTDKKVVVFFVDGKRYSVVMNATNNKDLDSRNNSLKKLLS
;
A
#
# COMPACT_ATOMS: atom_id res chain seq x y z
N MET A 1 -12.32 14.94 4.33
CA MET A 1 -12.69 13.53 4.21
C MET A 1 -11.48 12.62 4.13
N LEU A 2 -10.38 12.99 3.47
CA LEU A 2 -9.15 12.17 3.50
C LEU A 2 -8.75 11.79 4.94
N GLY A 3 -8.54 10.50 5.18
CA GLY A 3 -8.20 9.92 6.48
C GLY A 3 -9.36 9.78 7.45
N ASP A 4 -10.59 10.16 7.09
CA ASP A 4 -11.78 9.94 7.92
C ASP A 4 -12.11 8.45 8.00
N ILE A 5 -12.57 8.01 9.17
CA ILE A 5 -13.06 6.65 9.37
C ILE A 5 -14.57 6.63 9.13
N VAL A 6 -14.98 5.72 8.27
CA VAL A 6 -16.37 5.53 7.86
C VAL A 6 -16.79 4.08 8.06
N ARG A 7 -18.08 3.87 8.25
CA ARG A 7 -18.74 2.58 8.12
C ARG A 7 -19.27 2.42 6.72
N TYR A 8 -19.14 1.21 6.19
CA TYR A 8 -19.67 0.81 4.90
C TYR A 8 -20.23 -0.62 5.00
N ASN A 9 -21.30 -0.91 4.25
CA ASN A 9 -21.94 -2.22 4.28
C ASN A 9 -21.29 -3.16 3.25
N PHE A 10 -20.19 -3.80 3.63
CA PHE A 10 -19.48 -4.73 2.75
C PHE A 10 -20.30 -5.99 2.40
N PHE A 11 -21.30 -6.34 3.20
CA PHE A 11 -22.21 -7.45 2.92
C PHE A 11 -23.09 -7.22 1.68
N ALA A 12 -23.26 -5.97 1.25
CA ALA A 12 -24.04 -5.63 0.06
C ALA A 12 -23.25 -5.78 -1.26
N LEU A 13 -21.95 -6.11 -1.20
CA LEU A 13 -21.14 -6.31 -2.39
C LEU A 13 -21.46 -7.66 -3.05
N ASP A 14 -21.74 -7.64 -4.35
CA ASP A 14 -21.86 -8.85 -5.14
C ASP A 14 -20.48 -9.53 -5.29
N ASP A 15 -20.43 -10.87 -5.17
CA ASP A 15 -19.25 -11.71 -5.40
C ASP A 15 -17.99 -11.39 -4.55
N ALA A 16 -18.15 -10.76 -3.37
CA ALA A 16 -17.02 -10.56 -2.47
C ALA A 16 -16.64 -11.84 -1.69
N SER A 17 -15.42 -11.88 -1.16
CA SER A 17 -14.96 -13.00 -0.33
C SER A 17 -15.62 -12.97 1.06
N GLU A 18 -15.71 -14.14 1.72
CA GLU A 18 -16.19 -14.23 3.11
C GLU A 18 -15.44 -13.28 4.05
N GLU A 19 -14.14 -13.10 3.83
CA GLU A 19 -13.31 -12.19 4.62
C GLU A 19 -13.68 -10.72 4.41
N THR A 20 -14.17 -10.35 3.23
CA THR A 20 -14.65 -9.00 2.94
C THR A 20 -16.02 -8.74 3.56
N TYR A 21 -16.90 -9.74 3.59
CA TYR A 21 -18.22 -9.61 4.24
C TYR A 21 -18.15 -9.41 5.77
N LEU A 22 -17.02 -9.72 6.39
CA LEU A 22 -16.77 -9.51 7.82
C LEU A 22 -16.21 -8.11 8.15
N LEU A 23 -16.07 -7.24 7.15
CA LEU A 23 -15.58 -5.88 7.34
C LEU A 23 -16.76 -4.94 7.61
N ASP A 24 -16.53 -3.95 8.48
CA ASP A 24 -17.53 -2.96 8.88
C ASP A 24 -17.05 -1.51 8.68
N TYR A 25 -15.74 -1.32 8.55
CA TYR A 25 -15.10 -0.01 8.63
C TYR A 25 -14.05 0.17 7.53
N ALA A 26 -13.89 1.42 7.10
CA ALA A 26 -12.90 1.82 6.13
C ALA A 26 -12.34 3.23 6.40
N ILE A 27 -11.20 3.51 5.78
CA ILE A 27 -10.54 4.80 5.74
C ILE A 27 -10.85 5.44 4.39
N VAL A 28 -11.26 6.70 4.37
CA VAL A 28 -11.40 7.44 3.12
C VAL A 28 -10.01 7.82 2.59
N LEU A 29 -9.66 7.37 1.39
CA LEU A 29 -8.38 7.63 0.73
C LEU A 29 -8.44 8.75 -0.30
N ASP A 30 -9.59 8.96 -0.94
CA ASP A 30 -9.76 10.01 -1.94
C ASP A 30 -11.25 10.27 -2.19
N GLY A 31 -11.57 11.38 -2.84
CA GLY A 31 -12.93 11.69 -3.29
C GLY A 31 -12.93 12.35 -4.65
N ASP A 32 -13.75 11.80 -5.55
CA ASP A 32 -14.06 12.41 -6.83
C ASP A 32 -15.37 13.20 -6.69
N ASP A 33 -15.24 14.52 -6.56
CA ASP A 33 -16.38 15.43 -6.39
C ASP A 33 -17.27 15.52 -7.65
N GLU A 34 -16.75 15.20 -8.84
CA GLU A 34 -17.53 15.25 -10.08
C GLU A 34 -18.48 14.05 -10.20
N ASN A 35 -18.02 12.86 -9.77
CA ASN A 35 -18.77 11.61 -9.89
C ASN A 35 -19.43 11.14 -8.58
N ASP A 36 -19.24 11.89 -7.50
CA ASP A 36 -19.67 11.57 -6.12
C ASP A 36 -19.21 10.18 -5.65
N ASN A 37 -18.02 9.78 -6.12
CA ASN A 37 -17.38 8.53 -5.77
C ASN A 37 -16.30 8.79 -4.71
N ILE A 38 -16.24 7.93 -3.70
CA ILE A 38 -15.26 8.00 -2.63
C ILE A 38 -14.45 6.71 -2.64
N LYS A 39 -13.13 6.86 -2.73
CA LYS A 39 -12.21 5.73 -2.61
C LYS A 39 -12.03 5.39 -1.14
N ILE A 40 -12.32 4.14 -0.77
CA ILE A 40 -12.20 3.67 0.60
C ILE A 40 -11.23 2.49 0.72
N LEU A 41 -10.50 2.46 1.84
CA LEU A 41 -9.58 1.40 2.24
C LEU A 41 -10.14 0.66 3.46
N PRO A 42 -10.63 -0.57 3.30
CA PRO A 42 -11.13 -1.35 4.42
C PRO A 42 -10.03 -1.72 5.41
N PHE A 43 -10.40 -1.85 6.68
CA PHE A 43 -9.48 -2.30 7.73
C PHE A 43 -10.16 -3.24 8.73
N THR A 44 -9.35 -3.98 9.48
CA THR A 44 -9.81 -4.97 10.47
C THR A 44 -8.86 -5.04 11.66
N SER A 45 -9.35 -5.53 12.81
CA SER A 45 -8.51 -5.90 13.94
C SER A 45 -7.99 -7.33 13.91
N SER A 46 -8.40 -8.11 12.91
CA SER A 46 -7.79 -9.42 12.66
C SER A 46 -6.31 -9.27 12.38
N TYR A 47 -5.49 -10.16 12.94
CA TYR A 47 -4.06 -10.12 12.70
C TYR A 47 -3.76 -10.49 11.25
N HIS A 48 -2.99 -9.64 10.57
CA HIS A 48 -2.41 -9.96 9.28
C HIS A 48 -0.90 -9.76 9.30
N LYS A 49 -0.20 -10.61 8.56
CA LYS A 49 1.25 -10.48 8.40
C LYS A 49 1.54 -9.24 7.55
N ASP A 50 2.52 -8.44 7.99
CA ASP A 50 2.97 -7.28 7.23
C ASP A 50 3.53 -7.70 5.86
N SER A 51 3.01 -7.07 4.81
CA SER A 51 3.38 -7.18 3.39
C SER A 51 3.17 -5.81 2.71
N ILE A 52 3.38 -5.75 1.39
CA ILE A 52 3.03 -4.57 0.59
C ILE A 52 1.50 -4.39 0.57
N GLU A 53 0.76 -5.48 0.45
CA GLU A 53 -0.71 -5.48 0.31
C GLU A 53 -1.45 -5.28 1.64
N SER A 54 -0.82 -5.61 2.77
CA SER A 54 -1.46 -5.62 4.08
C SER A 54 -0.49 -5.29 5.20
N PHE A 55 -0.85 -4.41 6.12
CA PHE A 55 0.03 -4.09 7.25
C PHE A 55 -0.72 -3.45 8.42
N CYS A 56 -0.08 -3.52 9.59
CA CYS A 56 -0.58 -2.87 10.81
C CYS A 56 -0.41 -1.35 10.75
N ILE A 57 -1.50 -0.60 10.95
CA ILE A 57 -1.50 0.86 11.13
C ILE A 57 -1.56 1.27 12.61
N GLY A 58 -1.64 0.30 13.53
CA GLY A 58 -1.70 0.54 14.97
C GLY A 58 -3.11 0.88 15.45
N CYS A 59 -3.22 1.51 16.62
CA CYS A 59 -4.49 1.97 17.16
C CYS A 59 -4.90 3.30 16.53
N ILE A 60 -6.14 3.42 16.06
CA ILE A 60 -6.65 4.67 15.48
C ILE A 60 -7.15 5.56 16.63
N PRO A 61 -6.69 6.83 16.77
CA PRO A 61 -7.13 7.70 17.85
C PRO A 61 -8.64 7.95 17.84
N GLY A 62 -9.29 7.80 19.01
CA GLY A 62 -10.72 8.01 19.15
C GLY A 62 -11.61 6.92 18.53
N PHE A 63 -11.02 5.92 17.89
CA PHE A 63 -11.73 4.75 17.38
C PHE A 63 -11.83 3.66 18.45
N VAL A 64 -13.03 3.09 18.57
CA VAL A 64 -13.28 1.91 19.39
C VAL A 64 -14.18 0.96 18.61
N GLU A 65 -13.86 -0.32 18.65
CA GLU A 65 -14.71 -1.37 18.08
C GLU A 65 -15.73 -1.82 19.11
N VAL A 66 -16.94 -2.12 18.63
CA VAL A 66 -17.97 -2.76 19.43
C VAL A 66 -17.79 -4.28 19.27
N LYS A 67 -17.35 -4.96 20.34
CA LYS A 67 -17.25 -6.43 20.36
C LYS A 67 -18.03 -7.00 21.54
N ASN A 68 -18.96 -7.92 21.25
CA ASN A 68 -19.84 -8.65 22.19
C ASN A 68 -20.57 -7.77 23.23
N GLU A 69 -19.85 -7.22 24.21
CA GLU A 69 -20.38 -6.49 25.37
C GLU A 69 -19.60 -5.22 25.72
N GLY A 70 -18.67 -4.76 24.88
CA GLY A 70 -17.85 -3.60 25.21
C GLY A 70 -17.16 -2.91 24.04
N TYR A 71 -16.48 -1.82 24.39
CA TYR A 71 -15.72 -0.96 23.47
C TYR A 71 -14.24 -1.23 23.65
N VAL A 72 -13.61 -1.74 22.59
CA VAL A 72 -12.19 -2.14 22.64
C VAL A 72 -11.36 -1.32 21.65
N ASN A 73 -10.16 -0.95 22.09
CA ASN A 73 -9.17 -0.32 21.24
C ASN A 73 -8.17 -1.38 20.78
N ASN A 74 -8.30 -1.81 19.53
CA ASN A 74 -7.42 -2.79 18.90
C ASN A 74 -6.48 -2.14 17.90
N ARG A 75 -5.36 -2.80 17.64
CA ARG A 75 -4.54 -2.51 16.47
C ARG A 75 -5.32 -2.86 15.22
N GLN A 76 -5.22 -2.00 14.23
CA GLN A 76 -5.92 -2.10 12.95
C GLN A 76 -4.93 -2.47 11.85
N TYR A 77 -5.40 -3.28 10.93
CA TYR A 77 -4.70 -3.77 9.76
C TYR A 77 -5.48 -3.36 8.52
N VAL A 78 -4.79 -2.81 7.53
CA VAL A 78 -5.38 -2.39 6.25
C VAL A 78 -5.07 -3.42 5.16
N HIS A 79 -5.91 -3.46 4.13
CA HIS A 79 -5.77 -4.36 2.98
C HIS A 79 -5.93 -3.59 1.67
N PHE A 80 -4.83 -3.29 0.99
CA PHE A 80 -4.88 -2.51 -0.25
C PHE A 80 -5.58 -3.24 -1.39
N ASN A 81 -5.51 -4.58 -1.42
CA ASN A 81 -6.24 -5.39 -2.40
C ASN A 81 -7.77 -5.39 -2.20
N LYS A 82 -8.28 -4.74 -1.15
CA LYS A 82 -9.71 -4.55 -0.88
C LYS A 82 -10.15 -3.10 -1.09
N ILE A 83 -9.31 -2.24 -1.65
CA ILE A 83 -9.70 -0.86 -1.99
C ILE A 83 -10.82 -0.91 -3.03
N LEU A 84 -11.81 -0.04 -2.84
CA LEU A 84 -12.93 0.12 -3.76
C LEU A 84 -13.41 1.56 -3.80
N ASP A 85 -14.11 1.90 -4.88
CA ASP A 85 -14.83 3.17 -5.03
C ASP A 85 -16.31 2.95 -4.73
N VAL A 86 -16.88 3.78 -3.86
CA VAL A 86 -18.28 3.69 -3.40
C VAL A 86 -18.99 5.03 -3.51
N LYS A 87 -20.32 5.05 -3.41
CA LYS A 87 -21.06 6.31 -3.38
C LYS A 87 -20.97 6.98 -2.01
N ARG A 88 -20.88 8.32 -2.01
CA ARG A 88 -20.73 9.10 -0.77
C ARG A 88 -21.89 8.90 0.20
N ASP A 89 -23.10 8.68 -0.30
CA ASP A 89 -24.32 8.46 0.50
C ASP A 89 -24.40 7.08 1.16
N GLU A 90 -23.57 6.13 0.73
CA GLU A 90 -23.42 4.81 1.34
C GLU A 90 -22.48 4.82 2.56
N LEU A 91 -21.79 5.95 2.80
CA LEU A 91 -20.80 6.09 3.86
C LEU A 91 -21.39 6.73 5.11
N TYR A 92 -21.20 6.07 6.25
CA TYR A 92 -21.63 6.59 7.54
C TYR A 92 -20.41 7.01 8.37
N PRO A 93 -20.32 8.27 8.84
CA PRO A 93 -19.17 8.72 9.62
C PRO A 93 -19.09 7.96 10.95
N VAL A 94 -17.87 7.59 11.35
CA VAL A 94 -17.60 7.08 12.70
C VAL A 94 -17.23 8.25 13.58
N HIS A 95 -17.81 8.31 14.78
CA HIS A 95 -17.55 9.38 15.74
C HIS A 95 -16.68 8.92 16.89
N HIS A 96 -15.90 9.84 17.45
CA HIS A 96 -15.08 9.62 18.64
C HIS A 96 -15.95 9.09 19.77
N GLN A 97 -15.52 8.00 20.39
CA GLN A 97 -16.22 7.40 21.53
C GLN A 97 -15.24 7.12 22.67
N ASP A 98 -15.73 7.19 23.90
CA ASP A 98 -15.03 6.65 25.07
C ASP A 98 -15.26 5.13 25.22
N VAL A 99 -14.59 4.52 26.19
CA VAL A 99 -14.73 3.08 26.50
C VAL A 99 -16.11 2.68 27.04
N TYR A 100 -17.03 3.64 27.20
CA TYR A 100 -18.42 3.41 27.58
C TYR A 100 -19.40 3.71 26.42
N GLY A 101 -18.88 4.01 25.21
CA GLY A 101 -19.69 4.27 24.02
C GLY A 101 -20.24 5.69 23.91
N ARG A 102 -19.80 6.62 24.77
CA ARG A 102 -20.30 8.00 24.72
C ARG A 102 -19.61 8.76 23.60
N ILE A 103 -20.42 9.32 22.71
CA ILE A 103 -19.94 10.12 21.59
C ILE A 103 -19.37 11.44 22.11
N GLN A 104 -18.10 11.71 21.80
CA GLN A 104 -17.47 12.99 22.09
C GLN A 104 -17.95 14.06 21.12
N LYS A 105 -18.18 15.26 21.66
CA LYS A 105 -18.67 16.42 20.92
C LYS A 105 -17.63 17.52 20.96
N ASN A 106 -17.55 18.27 19.87
CA ASN A 106 -16.72 19.46 19.77
C ASN A 106 -17.33 20.63 20.58
N ASN A 107 -16.65 21.78 20.56
CA ASN A 107 -17.08 22.99 21.26
C ASN A 107 -18.41 23.56 20.78
N THR A 108 -18.89 23.16 19.60
CA THR A 108 -20.20 23.56 19.05
C THR A 108 -21.30 22.52 19.34
N GLY A 109 -20.99 21.46 20.10
CA GLY A 109 -21.94 20.39 20.43
C GLY A 109 -22.15 19.33 19.35
N ASN A 110 -21.38 19.38 18.25
CA ASN A 110 -21.46 18.40 17.16
C ASN A 110 -20.55 17.20 17.43
N PRO A 111 -20.95 15.97 17.04
CA PRO A 111 -20.09 14.79 17.11
C PRO A 111 -18.75 15.02 16.39
N MET A 112 -17.66 14.59 17.02
CA MET A 112 -16.34 14.62 16.40
C MET A 112 -16.13 13.36 15.56
N ASN A 113 -15.83 13.49 14.27
CA ASN A 113 -15.52 12.35 13.41
C ASN A 113 -14.14 11.77 13.73
N VAL A 114 -14.04 10.45 13.73
CA VAL A 114 -12.77 9.74 13.87
C VAL A 114 -11.97 9.92 12.59
N ARG A 115 -10.68 10.21 12.74
CA ARG A 115 -9.72 10.34 11.65
C ARG A 115 -8.41 9.68 12.03
N LEU A 116 -7.66 9.24 11.03
CA LEU A 116 -6.28 8.80 11.21
C LEU A 116 -5.41 9.92 11.79
N ALA A 117 -4.43 9.55 12.62
CA ALA A 117 -3.32 10.43 12.91
C ALA A 117 -2.51 10.68 11.63
N GLN A 118 -1.85 11.84 11.54
CA GLN A 118 -1.05 12.20 10.36
C GLN A 118 0.01 11.14 10.03
N GLU A 119 0.73 10.63 11.03
CA GLU A 119 1.73 9.57 10.85
C GLU A 119 1.14 8.27 10.28
N GLN A 120 -0.10 7.95 10.61
CA GLN A 120 -0.79 6.77 10.06
C GLN A 120 -1.21 7.00 8.61
N LEU A 121 -1.67 8.21 8.29
CA LEU A 121 -2.05 8.61 6.94
C LEU A 121 -0.82 8.62 6.02
N ASP A 122 0.28 9.24 6.44
CA ASP A 122 1.54 9.29 5.68
C ASP A 122 2.03 7.87 5.37
N LYS A 123 2.02 6.98 6.38
CA LYS A 123 2.38 5.57 6.21
C LYS A 123 1.49 4.85 5.18
N ILE A 124 0.20 5.15 5.15
CA ILE A 124 -0.73 4.58 4.17
C ILE A 124 -0.43 5.11 2.77
N VAL A 125 -0.29 6.42 2.62
CA VAL A 125 -0.03 7.07 1.32
C VAL A 125 1.28 6.55 0.71
N ASP A 126 2.36 6.52 1.49
CA ASP A 126 3.67 6.04 1.04
C ASP A 126 3.60 4.58 0.55
N ARG A 127 2.91 3.71 1.32
CA ARG A 127 2.79 2.30 0.96
C ARG A 127 1.80 2.05 -0.16
N TYR A 128 0.74 2.87 -0.27
CA TYR A 128 -0.25 2.77 -1.33
C TYR A 128 0.37 3.13 -2.68
N GLY A 129 1.25 4.14 -2.73
CA GLY A 129 2.05 4.43 -3.92
C GLY A 129 2.87 3.22 -4.39
N ILE A 130 3.55 2.53 -3.46
CA ILE A 130 4.31 1.30 -3.76
C ILE A 130 3.38 0.17 -4.25
N TYR A 131 2.20 0.03 -3.65
CA TYR A 131 1.22 -0.98 -4.03
C TYR A 131 0.62 -0.75 -5.42
N GLU A 132 0.24 0.50 -5.75
CA GLU A 132 -0.29 0.88 -7.06
C GLU A 132 0.76 0.77 -8.17
N GLU A 133 2.02 1.01 -7.83
CA GLU A 133 3.13 0.67 -8.73
C GLU A 133 3.19 -0.85 -9.01
N GLY A 134 2.69 -1.70 -8.10
CA GLY A 134 2.66 -3.15 -8.22
C GLY A 134 4.01 -3.83 -7.96
N GLU A 135 3.98 -5.11 -7.58
CA GLU A 135 5.20 -5.93 -7.66
C GLU A 135 5.62 -6.03 -9.12
N GLU A 136 6.88 -5.66 -9.38
CA GLU A 136 7.35 -5.62 -10.74
C GLU A 136 7.52 -7.02 -11.29
N LYS A 137 6.73 -7.30 -12.32
CA LYS A 137 6.67 -8.63 -12.91
C LYS A 137 7.89 -8.95 -13.74
N ASN A 138 8.66 -7.95 -14.18
CA ASN A 138 9.91 -8.20 -14.91
C ASN A 138 11.03 -7.31 -14.36
N LEU A 139 12.27 -7.72 -14.63
CA LEU A 139 13.44 -7.02 -14.12
C LEU A 139 13.54 -5.59 -14.67
N ILE A 140 13.24 -5.36 -15.95
CA ILE A 140 13.38 -4.04 -16.57
C ILE A 140 12.54 -3.00 -15.81
N ASN A 141 11.28 -3.31 -15.55
CA ASN A 141 10.38 -2.38 -14.89
C ASN A 141 10.79 -2.15 -13.43
N LEU A 142 11.21 -3.20 -12.72
CA LEU A 142 11.79 -3.10 -11.37
C LEU A 142 12.99 -2.14 -11.33
N LEU A 143 13.87 -2.23 -12.32
CA LEU A 143 15.03 -1.36 -12.40
C LEU A 143 14.64 0.07 -12.82
N ILE A 144 13.63 0.24 -13.67
CA ILE A 144 13.13 1.56 -14.08
C ILE A 144 12.54 2.35 -12.90
N LYS A 145 11.87 1.68 -11.96
CA LYS A 145 11.32 2.31 -10.75
C LYS A 145 12.35 2.51 -9.62
N SER A 146 13.52 1.86 -9.71
CA SER A 146 14.57 2.04 -8.72
C SER A 146 15.14 3.46 -8.72
N ASP A 147 15.65 3.89 -7.56
CA ASP A 147 16.30 5.19 -7.35
C ASP A 147 17.37 5.45 -8.43
N ALA A 148 17.33 6.66 -9.01
CA ALA A 148 18.26 7.12 -10.06
C ALA A 148 19.74 7.05 -9.62
N ALA A 149 20.00 7.08 -8.31
CA ALA A 149 21.34 6.95 -7.75
C ALA A 149 21.96 5.57 -8.03
N PHE A 150 21.18 4.54 -8.37
CA PHE A 150 21.71 3.21 -8.67
C PHE A 150 21.74 2.92 -10.17
N ALA A 151 22.93 2.60 -10.68
CA ALA A 151 23.14 2.25 -12.08
C ALA A 151 23.66 0.80 -12.21
N LEU A 152 23.28 0.14 -13.30
CA LEU A 152 23.70 -1.23 -13.58
C LEU A 152 25.22 -1.34 -13.64
N ASN A 153 25.79 -2.29 -12.90
CA ASN A 153 27.22 -2.55 -12.94
C ASN A 153 27.56 -3.44 -14.15
N ASN A 154 28.11 -2.87 -15.21
CA ASN A 154 28.41 -3.63 -16.43
C ASN A 154 29.54 -4.66 -16.27
N GLU A 155 30.36 -4.56 -15.22
CA GLU A 155 31.49 -5.46 -14.97
C GLU A 155 31.08 -6.68 -14.15
N GLU A 156 30.17 -6.51 -13.19
CA GLU A 156 29.70 -7.59 -12.30
C GLU A 156 28.50 -8.36 -12.88
N ASN A 157 27.85 -7.82 -13.92
CA ASN A 157 26.68 -8.42 -14.52
C ASN A 157 26.98 -9.08 -15.86
N ASN A 158 26.42 -10.29 -16.07
CA ASN A 158 26.36 -10.90 -17.39
C ASN A 158 25.23 -10.28 -18.21
N ILE A 159 25.52 -9.16 -18.90
CA ILE A 159 24.52 -8.40 -19.66
C ILE A 159 23.84 -9.23 -20.75
N ALA A 160 24.58 -10.14 -21.41
CA ALA A 160 24.02 -11.00 -22.44
C ALA A 160 22.94 -11.94 -21.88
N GLU A 161 23.21 -12.55 -20.73
CA GLU A 161 22.22 -13.40 -20.04
C GLU A 161 21.04 -12.58 -19.51
N LEU A 162 21.30 -11.39 -18.95
CA LEU A 162 20.24 -10.53 -18.45
C LEU A 162 19.29 -10.10 -19.56
N ARG A 163 19.76 -9.78 -20.77
CA ARG A 163 18.88 -9.43 -21.92
C ARG A 163 17.86 -10.52 -22.25
N GLU A 164 18.23 -11.80 -22.12
CA GLU A 164 17.36 -12.93 -22.42
C GLU A 164 16.22 -13.13 -21.40
N VAL A 165 16.36 -12.56 -20.20
CA VAL A 165 15.44 -12.79 -19.08
C VAL A 165 14.81 -11.51 -18.53
N SER A 166 15.36 -10.34 -18.84
CA SER A 166 15.01 -9.06 -18.19
C SER A 166 13.58 -8.61 -18.47
N ALA A 167 13.04 -8.97 -19.65
CA ALA A 167 11.67 -8.67 -20.06
C ALA A 167 10.66 -9.78 -19.71
N LYS A 168 11.13 -10.95 -19.24
CA LYS A 168 10.27 -12.09 -18.87
C LYS A 168 9.65 -11.87 -17.49
N GLU A 169 8.51 -12.53 -17.27
CA GLU A 169 7.87 -12.54 -15.96
C GLU A 169 8.77 -13.28 -14.94
N MET A 170 8.96 -12.66 -13.78
CA MET A 170 9.74 -13.20 -12.67
C MET A 170 8.80 -14.01 -11.78
N ASP A 171 9.22 -15.22 -11.41
CA ASP A 171 8.47 -16.05 -10.46
C ASP A 171 8.44 -15.40 -9.05
N LYS A 172 9.54 -14.71 -8.70
CA LYS A 172 9.74 -13.95 -7.46
C LYS A 172 11.07 -13.19 -7.54
N TYR A 173 11.21 -12.16 -6.71
CA TYR A 173 12.49 -11.47 -6.53
C TYR A 173 12.72 -11.05 -5.07
N ARG A 174 13.95 -10.63 -4.78
CA ARG A 174 14.34 -10.02 -3.51
C ARG A 174 15.45 -9.01 -3.71
N GLU A 175 15.31 -7.86 -3.07
CA GLU A 175 16.30 -6.79 -3.09
C GLU A 175 17.16 -6.80 -1.82
N TYR A 176 18.44 -6.50 -1.99
CA TYR A 176 19.43 -6.35 -0.93
C TYR A 176 20.12 -5.01 -1.12
N ASN A 177 19.95 -4.11 -0.16
CA ASN A 177 20.52 -2.76 -0.20
C ASN A 177 21.76 -2.70 0.71
N PHE A 178 22.89 -2.33 0.14
CA PHE A 178 24.16 -2.04 0.80
C PHE A 178 24.48 -0.55 0.63
N THR A 179 25.47 -0.05 1.36
CA THR A 179 25.82 1.39 1.36
C THR A 179 26.18 1.91 -0.04
N ASP A 180 26.90 1.12 -0.83
CA ASP A 180 27.43 1.48 -2.14
C ASP A 180 26.84 0.64 -3.29
N LYS A 181 25.99 -0.34 -2.97
CA LYS A 181 25.47 -1.32 -3.93
C LYS A 181 24.04 -1.73 -3.63
N LYS A 182 23.32 -2.09 -4.68
CA LYS A 182 22.01 -2.74 -4.61
C LYS A 182 22.05 -4.02 -5.42
N VAL A 183 21.61 -5.13 -4.85
CA VAL A 183 21.57 -6.43 -5.52
C VAL A 183 20.14 -6.92 -5.57
N VAL A 184 19.67 -7.27 -6.76
CA VAL A 184 18.38 -7.92 -6.97
C VAL A 184 18.64 -9.37 -7.32
N VAL A 185 18.07 -10.29 -6.53
CA VAL A 185 18.04 -11.73 -6.85
C VAL A 185 16.64 -12.07 -7.33
N PHE A 186 16.51 -12.67 -8.50
CA PHE A 186 15.20 -12.98 -9.10
C PHE A 186 15.19 -14.35 -9.75
N PHE A 187 14.00 -14.87 -10.06
CA PHE A 187 13.81 -16.18 -10.66
C PHE A 187 12.97 -16.06 -11.93
N VAL A 188 13.36 -16.77 -12.98
CA VAL A 188 12.59 -16.89 -14.23
C VAL A 188 12.63 -18.36 -14.65
N ASP A 189 11.47 -18.96 -14.90
CA ASP A 189 11.33 -20.38 -15.24
C ASP A 189 12.02 -21.30 -14.21
N GLY A 190 11.94 -20.94 -12.91
CA GLY A 190 12.57 -21.66 -11.81
C GLY A 190 14.10 -21.53 -11.72
N LYS A 191 14.74 -20.80 -12.63
CA LYS A 191 16.19 -20.52 -12.61
C LYS A 191 16.48 -19.21 -11.89
N ARG A 192 17.53 -19.22 -11.07
CA ARG A 192 17.96 -18.05 -10.29
C ARG A 192 18.90 -17.16 -11.10
N TYR A 193 18.65 -15.86 -11.04
CA TYR A 193 19.46 -14.80 -11.62
C TYR A 193 19.74 -13.72 -10.57
N SER A 194 20.71 -12.85 -10.85
CA SER A 194 20.96 -11.66 -10.05
C SER A 194 21.47 -10.50 -10.88
N VAL A 195 21.13 -9.28 -10.48
CA VAL A 195 21.72 -8.06 -11.02
C VAL A 195 22.29 -7.21 -9.89
N VAL A 196 23.48 -6.64 -10.14
CA VAL A 196 24.17 -5.71 -9.24
C VAL A 196 24.08 -4.31 -9.80
N MET A 197 23.74 -3.35 -8.95
CA MET A 197 23.78 -1.92 -9.25
C MET A 197 24.74 -1.24 -8.28
N ASN A 198 25.53 -0.31 -8.79
CA ASN A 198 26.41 0.53 -7.97
C ASN A 198 25.73 1.87 -7.68
N ALA A 199 25.96 2.40 -6.49
CA ALA A 199 25.62 3.78 -6.18
C ALA A 199 26.45 4.73 -7.05
N THR A 200 25.79 5.78 -7.53
CA THR A 200 26.34 6.82 -8.40
C THR A 200 25.85 8.17 -7.91
N ASN A 201 26.47 9.24 -8.39
CA ASN A 201 25.99 10.60 -8.14
C ASN A 201 24.87 11.03 -9.11
N ASN A 202 24.35 10.11 -9.93
CA ASN A 202 23.30 10.42 -10.88
C ASN A 202 21.97 10.62 -10.15
N LYS A 203 21.27 11.70 -10.48
CA LYS A 203 19.93 12.00 -9.95
C LYS A 203 18.88 12.11 -11.06
N ASP A 204 19.31 12.00 -12.33
CA ASP A 204 18.44 12.07 -13.50
C ASP A 204 17.88 10.68 -13.82
N LEU A 205 16.63 10.49 -13.40
CA LEU A 205 15.89 9.24 -13.59
C LEU A 205 15.70 8.91 -15.08
N ASP A 206 15.41 9.89 -15.93
CA ASP A 206 15.13 9.69 -17.35
C ASP A 206 16.37 9.30 -18.13
N SER A 207 17.49 9.99 -17.89
CA SER A 207 18.79 9.65 -18.49
C SER A 207 19.25 8.24 -18.09
N ARG A 208 19.08 7.90 -16.80
CA ARG A 208 19.39 6.58 -16.26
C ARG A 208 18.48 5.50 -16.87
N ASN A 209 17.17 5.75 -16.94
CA ASN A 209 16.17 4.86 -17.56
C ASN A 209 16.47 4.58 -19.03
N ASN A 210 16.81 5.62 -19.80
CA ASN A 210 17.17 5.47 -21.21
C ASN A 210 18.43 4.62 -21.40
N SER A 211 19.42 4.77 -20.53
CA SER A 211 20.64 3.94 -20.55
C SER A 211 20.32 2.49 -20.22
N LEU A 212 19.48 2.26 -19.22
CA LEU A 212 19.03 0.92 -18.79
C LEU A 212 18.28 0.19 -19.90
N LYS A 213 17.33 0.88 -20.56
CA LYS A 213 16.62 0.34 -21.72
C LYS A 213 17.60 -0.04 -22.83
N LYS A 214 18.52 0.85 -23.23
CA LYS A 214 19.54 0.52 -24.26
C LYS A 214 20.42 -0.68 -23.90
N LEU A 215 20.67 -0.91 -22.61
CA LEU A 215 21.50 -2.01 -22.15
C LEU A 215 20.75 -3.34 -22.12
N LEU A 216 19.48 -3.35 -21.72
CA LEU A 216 18.71 -4.58 -21.46
C LEU A 216 17.65 -4.91 -22.52
N SER A 217 17.38 -4.01 -23.47
CA SER A 217 16.50 -4.25 -24.63
C SER A 217 17.24 -4.89 -25.79
#